data_AF-A0A6N0NTQ0-F1
#
_entry.id   AF-A0A6N0NTQ0-F1
#
_cell.length_a   1.000
_cell.length_b   1.000
_cell.length_c   1.000
_cell.angle_alpha   90.00
_cell.angle_beta   90.00
_cell.angle_gamma   90.00
#
_symmetry.space_group_name_H-M   'P 1'
#
loop_
_entity.id
_entity.type
_entity.pdbx_description
1 polymer ?
#
loop_
_entity_poly.entity_id
_entity_poly.type
_entity_poly.pdbx_seq_one_letter_code
_entity_poly.pdbx_strand_id
1 'polypeptide(L)'
;MRVKSVSVEKSGIEFCFNNVSVIVRRVQNEIRIAEEITYEVTTNSVLSNLQVVLRDGKAFLVSPFGENLIDDPRNIVKGLLEILEKVRDKKEVYDKFMDILKDFKVE
;
A
#
# COMPACT_ATOMS: atom_id res chain seq x y z
N MET A 1 7.35 -0.25 13.69
CA MET A 1 6.71 -1.36 12.94
C MET A 1 7.74 -2.45 12.64
N ARG A 2 7.43 -3.76 12.73
CA ARG A 2 8.40 -4.86 12.45
C ARG A 2 8.18 -5.46 11.06
N VAL A 3 8.52 -4.71 10.02
CA VAL A 3 8.55 -5.19 8.62
C VAL A 3 9.75 -6.13 8.44
N LYS A 4 9.51 -7.37 7.98
CA LYS A 4 10.55 -8.42 7.89
C LYS A 4 11.41 -8.34 6.63
N SER A 5 10.84 -7.92 5.50
CA SER A 5 11.52 -7.79 4.20
C SER A 5 10.76 -6.80 3.33
N VAL A 6 11.44 -6.14 2.39
CA VAL A 6 10.83 -5.27 1.38
C VAL A 6 11.38 -5.64 0.00
N SER A 7 10.49 -5.90 -0.94
CA SER A 7 10.74 -6.25 -2.34
C SER A 7 10.14 -5.16 -3.23
N VAL A 8 10.76 -4.86 -4.37
CA VAL A 8 10.26 -3.88 -5.33
C VAL A 8 10.07 -4.57 -6.66
N GLU A 9 8.83 -4.90 -7.01
CA GLU A 9 8.47 -5.45 -8.31
C GLU A 9 7.74 -4.42 -9.15
N LYS A 10 8.27 -4.13 -10.35
CA LYS A 10 7.78 -3.39 -11.55
C LYS A 10 6.80 -2.19 -11.42
N SER A 11 5.93 -2.12 -10.42
CA SER A 11 5.02 -1.00 -10.14
C SER A 11 4.60 -0.84 -8.65
N GLY A 12 5.18 -1.61 -7.72
CA GLY A 12 4.81 -1.58 -6.30
C GLY A 12 5.92 -1.96 -5.33
N ILE A 13 5.60 -1.88 -4.04
CA ILE A 13 6.42 -2.28 -2.90
C ILE A 13 5.72 -3.46 -2.24
N GLU A 14 6.42 -4.58 -2.10
CA GLU A 14 5.97 -5.76 -1.39
C GLU A 14 6.68 -5.85 -0.04
N PHE A 15 5.98 -6.22 1.02
CA PHE A 15 6.60 -6.47 2.31
C PHE A 15 5.88 -7.54 3.13
N CYS A 16 6.62 -8.23 3.99
CA CYS A 16 6.06 -9.27 4.85
C CYS A 16 5.57 -8.70 6.21
N PHE A 17 4.32 -8.98 6.56
CA PHE A 17 3.69 -8.67 7.86
C PHE A 17 2.87 -9.86 8.36
N ASN A 18 3.08 -10.30 9.61
CA ASN A 18 2.38 -11.45 10.20
C ASN A 18 2.37 -12.73 9.33
N ASN A 19 3.48 -13.01 8.63
CA ASN A 19 3.65 -14.14 7.70
C ASN A 19 2.76 -14.08 6.43
N VAL A 20 2.22 -12.89 6.14
CA VAL A 20 1.47 -12.59 4.92
C VAL A 20 2.29 -11.62 4.07
N SER A 21 2.24 -11.78 2.74
CA SER A 21 2.79 -10.80 1.80
C SER A 21 1.78 -9.66 1.59
N VAL A 22 2.23 -8.43 1.78
CA VAL A 22 1.43 -7.22 1.60
C VAL A 22 2.01 -6.42 0.45
N ILE A 23 1.17 -6.06 -0.51
CA ILE A 23 1.53 -5.26 -1.67
C ILE A 23 0.97 -3.85 -1.50
N VAL A 24 1.86 -2.88 -1.66
CA VAL A 24 1.56 -1.48 -1.89
C VAL A 24 1.80 -1.19 -3.36
N ARG A 25 0.76 -0.81 -4.10
CA ARG A 25 0.90 -0.44 -5.51
C ARG A 25 0.27 0.90 -5.78
N ARG A 26 0.86 1.63 -6.72
CA ARG A 26 0.23 2.80 -7.30
C ARG A 26 -0.67 2.36 -8.46
N VAL A 27 -1.92 2.80 -8.44
CA VAL A 27 -2.86 2.62 -9.55
C VAL A 27 -3.38 4.00 -9.92
N GLN A 28 -2.98 4.51 -11.09
CA GLN A 28 -3.30 5.88 -11.53
C GLN A 28 -2.87 6.92 -10.48
N ASN A 29 -3.82 7.58 -9.81
CA ASN A 29 -3.59 8.58 -8.77
C ASN A 29 -3.93 8.08 -7.36
N GLU A 30 -4.05 6.76 -7.18
CA GLU A 30 -4.35 6.13 -5.90
C GLU A 30 -3.19 5.22 -5.47
N ILE A 31 -3.01 5.07 -4.16
CA ILE A 31 -2.19 4.02 -3.55
C ILE A 31 -3.13 2.95 -3.03
N ARG A 32 -2.87 1.70 -3.38
CA ARG A 32 -3.62 0.53 -2.89
C ARG A 32 -2.71 -0.35 -2.06
N ILE A 33 -3.18 -0.71 -0.87
CA ILE A 33 -2.51 -1.58 0.08
C ILE A 33 -3.42 -2.78 0.31
N ALA A 34 -2.92 -3.98 0.02
CA ALA A 34 -3.68 -5.21 0.22
C ALA A 34 -2.75 -6.39 0.46
N GLU A 35 -3.28 -7.43 1.08
CA GLU A 35 -2.66 -8.75 1.08
C GLU A 35 -2.60 -9.33 -0.34
N GLU A 36 -1.49 -9.98 -0.65
CA GLU A 36 -1.37 -10.85 -1.81
C GLU A 36 -1.89 -12.24 -1.45
N ILE A 37 -2.87 -12.71 -2.21
CA ILE A 37 -3.47 -14.04 -2.07
C ILE A 37 -3.03 -14.89 -3.27
N THR A 38 -2.43 -16.02 -2.97
CA THR A 38 -2.11 -17.05 -3.96
C THR A 38 -3.05 -18.22 -3.75
N TYR A 39 -3.89 -18.52 -4.74
CA TYR A 39 -4.73 -19.71 -4.72
C TYR A 39 -3.95 -20.90 -5.29
N GLU A 40 -4.09 -22.07 -4.67
CA GLU A 40 -3.42 -23.31 -5.11
C GLU A 40 -3.73 -23.69 -6.58
N VAL A 41 -4.82 -23.17 -7.14
CA VAL A 41 -5.31 -23.45 -8.50
C VAL A 41 -4.99 -22.39 -9.55
N THR A 42 -4.40 -21.25 -9.17
CA THR A 42 -4.06 -20.16 -10.11
C THR A 42 -2.57 -19.84 -10.09
N THR A 43 -1.94 -19.78 -11.27
CA THR A 43 -0.51 -19.43 -11.42
C THR A 43 -0.20 -17.96 -11.17
N ASN A 44 -1.21 -17.11 -11.02
CA ASN A 44 -1.05 -15.67 -10.80
C ASN A 44 -1.55 -15.31 -9.40
N SER A 45 -0.79 -14.47 -8.70
CA SER A 45 -1.23 -13.87 -7.44
C SER A 45 -2.33 -12.84 -7.69
N VAL A 46 -3.23 -12.68 -6.72
CA VAL A 46 -4.27 -11.64 -6.74
C VAL A 46 -4.23 -10.83 -5.46
N LEU A 47 -4.71 -9.58 -5.51
CA LEU A 47 -4.89 -8.81 -4.29
C LEU A 47 -6.19 -9.21 -3.58
N SER A 48 -6.15 -9.19 -2.26
CA SER A 48 -7.33 -9.33 -1.43
C SER A 48 -8.44 -8.35 -1.83
N ASN A 49 -9.68 -8.79 -1.68
CA ASN A 49 -10.86 -7.96 -1.88
C ASN A 49 -11.01 -6.88 -0.79
N LEU A 50 -10.29 -7.02 0.33
CA LEU A 50 -10.15 -5.98 1.35
C LEU A 50 -8.88 -5.18 1.06
N GLN A 51 -9.05 -3.89 0.78
CA GLN A 51 -7.94 -3.01 0.40
C GLN A 51 -8.05 -1.69 1.14
N VAL A 52 -6.91 -1.16 1.58
CA VAL A 52 -6.81 0.23 1.98
C VAL A 52 -6.41 1.04 0.74
N VAL A 53 -7.17 2.08 0.43
CA VAL A 53 -6.94 2.95 -0.73
C VAL A 53 -6.71 4.38 -0.25
N LEU A 54 -5.58 4.98 -0.63
CA LEU A 54 -5.27 6.38 -0.38
C LEU A 54 -5.43 7.16 -1.68
N ARG A 55 -6.34 8.15 -1.70
CA ARG A 55 -6.57 9.05 -2.84
C ARG A 55 -7.16 10.36 -2.38
N ASP A 56 -6.86 11.46 -3.07
CA ASP A 56 -7.41 12.79 -2.81
C ASP A 56 -7.31 13.22 -1.32
N GLY A 57 -6.18 12.92 -0.67
CA GLY A 57 -5.93 13.23 0.73
C GLY A 57 -6.80 12.45 1.74
N LYS A 58 -7.50 11.39 1.30
CA LYS A 58 -8.37 10.55 2.12
C LYS A 58 -7.96 9.08 2.04
N ALA A 59 -8.19 8.32 3.10
CA ALA A 59 -8.03 6.88 3.08
C ALA A 59 -9.40 6.19 3.16
N PHE A 60 -9.53 5.10 2.42
CA PHE A 60 -10.75 4.32 2.32
C PHE A 60 -10.46 2.85 2.59
N LEU A 61 -11.37 2.16 3.26
CA LEU A 61 -11.44 0.71 3.25
C LEU A 61 -12.39 0.30 2.12
N VAL A 62 -11.83 -0.33 1.09
CA VAL A 62 -12.58 -0.92 -0.03
C VAL A 62 -12.81 -2.39 0.25
N SER A 63 -14.06 -2.83 0.08
CA SER A 63 -14.51 -4.20 0.29
C SER A 63 -15.52 -4.61 -0.78
N PRO A 64 -15.91 -5.90 -0.85
CA PRO A 64 -17.03 -6.33 -1.72
C PRO A 64 -18.36 -5.62 -1.44
N PHE A 65 -18.51 -5.00 -0.27
CA PHE A 65 -19.73 -4.32 0.14
C PHE A 65 -19.71 -2.81 -0.15
N GLY A 66 -18.64 -2.31 -0.75
CA GLY A 66 -18.44 -0.89 -1.05
C GLY A 66 -17.24 -0.30 -0.31
N GLU A 67 -17.23 1.02 -0.24
CA GLU A 67 -16.12 1.82 0.27
C GLU A 67 -16.54 2.57 1.54
N ASN A 68 -15.69 2.51 2.57
CA ASN A 68 -15.87 3.27 3.82
C ASN A 68 -14.71 4.23 4.00
N LEU A 69 -15.00 5.47 4.39
CA LEU A 69 -13.97 6.44 4.76
C LEU A 69 -13.31 5.99 6.07
N ILE A 70 -11.99 6.11 6.14
CA ILE A 70 -11.21 5.92 7.37
C ILE A 70 -10.99 7.31 7.97
N ASP A 71 -11.66 7.60 9.09
CA ASP A 71 -11.67 8.94 9.69
C ASP A 71 -10.28 9.41 10.16
N ASP A 72 -9.44 8.49 10.64
CA ASP A 72 -8.07 8.79 11.08
C ASP A 72 -7.04 7.91 10.34
N PRO A 73 -6.50 8.39 9.20
CA PRO A 73 -5.55 7.63 8.40
C PRO A 73 -4.09 7.79 8.86
N ARG A 74 -3.80 8.51 9.95
CA ARG A 74 -2.42 8.90 10.32
C ARG A 74 -1.47 7.72 10.46
N ASN A 75 -1.93 6.63 11.07
CA ASN A 75 -1.10 5.43 11.23
C ASN A 75 -0.80 4.73 9.90
N ILE A 76 -1.74 4.77 8.95
CA ILE A 76 -1.58 4.18 7.62
C ILE A 76 -0.51 4.97 6.86
N VAL A 77 -0.65 6.30 6.84
CA VAL A 77 0.30 7.18 6.14
C VAL A 77 1.69 7.08 6.78
N LYS A 78 1.77 7.12 8.12
CA LYS A 78 3.05 6.97 8.83
C LYS A 78 3.72 5.63 8.54
N GLY A 79 2.96 4.53 8.58
CA GLY A 79 3.50 3.20 8.26
C GLY A 79 4.01 3.13 6.81
N LEU A 80 3.30 3.76 5.87
CA LEU A 80 3.72 3.81 4.48
C LEU A 80 5.00 4.64 4.28
N LEU A 81 5.11 5.79 4.96
CA LEU A 81 6.35 6.58 4.96
C LEU A 81 7.53 5.79 5.52
N GLU A 82 7.33 5.04 6.62
CA GLU A 82 8.37 4.15 7.18
C GLU A 82 8.82 3.07 6.18
N ILE A 83 7.92 2.57 5.33
CA ILE A 83 8.24 1.60 4.27
C ILE A 83 8.98 2.29 3.12
N LEU A 84 8.52 3.46 2.69
CA LEU A 84 9.11 4.21 1.58
C LEU A 84 10.55 4.63 1.86
N GLU A 85 10.87 5.02 3.10
CA GLU A 85 12.24 5.35 3.49
C GLU A 85 13.20 4.15 3.34
N LYS A 86 12.69 2.91 3.45
CA LYS A 86 13.51 1.70 3.23
C LYS A 86 13.84 1.43 1.76
N VAL A 87 13.10 2.06 0.84
CA VAL A 87 13.31 1.93 -0.62
C VAL A 87 13.70 3.27 -1.24
N ARG A 88 14.22 4.20 -0.43
CA ARG A 88 14.61 5.55 -0.86
C ARG A 88 15.70 5.56 -1.93
N ASP A 89 16.54 4.52 -1.98
CA ASP A 89 17.53 4.31 -3.04
C ASP A 89 16.87 4.06 -4.41
N LYS A 90 15.61 3.62 -4.44
CA LYS A 90 14.77 3.45 -5.64
C LYS A 90 13.96 4.72 -5.91
N LYS A 91 14.66 5.81 -6.29
CA LYS A 91 14.07 7.15 -6.52
C LYS A 91 12.76 7.14 -7.31
N GLU A 92 12.70 6.44 -8.44
CA GLU A 92 11.49 6.41 -9.27
C GLU A 92 10.25 5.89 -8.52
N VAL A 93 10.43 4.87 -7.67
CA VAL A 93 9.35 4.31 -6.86
C VAL A 93 9.00 5.27 -5.74
N TYR A 94 10.02 5.74 -5.01
CA TYR A 94 9.87 6.71 -3.92
C TYR A 94 9.08 7.96 -4.35
N ASP A 95 9.54 8.63 -5.41
CA ASP A 95 8.95 9.87 -5.91
C ASP A 95 7.50 9.66 -6.37
N LYS A 96 7.19 8.53 -7.02
CA LYS A 96 5.82 8.19 -7.46
C LYS A 96 4.83 8.06 -6.31
N PHE A 97 5.27 7.53 -5.16
CA PHE A 97 4.41 7.40 -3.98
C PHE A 97 4.32 8.71 -3.20
N MET A 98 5.43 9.43 -3.06
CA MET A 98 5.47 10.74 -2.38
C MET A 98 4.56 11.78 -3.04
N ASP A 99 4.42 11.73 -4.37
CA ASP A 99 3.52 12.63 -5.11
C ASP A 99 2.04 12.51 -4.69
N ILE A 100 1.59 11.31 -4.28
CA ILE A 100 0.23 11.10 -3.77
C ILE A 100 0.16 11.44 -2.27
N LEU A 101 1.22 11.11 -1.52
CA LEU A 101 1.25 11.31 -0.08
C LEU A 101 1.33 12.78 0.34
N LYS A 102 1.80 13.68 -0.53
CA LYS A 102 1.84 15.13 -0.25
C LYS A 102 0.46 15.72 0.07
N ASP A 103 -0.61 15.08 -0.41
CA ASP A 103 -1.98 15.53 -0.18
C ASP A 103 -2.48 15.16 1.23
N PHE A 104 -1.74 14.31 1.95
CA PHE A 104 -2.04 13.93 3.33
C PHE A 104 -1.28 14.87 4.28
N LYS A 105 -2.02 15.71 5.01
CA LYS A 105 -1.47 16.49 6.11
C LYS A 105 -1.25 15.57 7.31
N VAL A 106 -0.04 15.03 7.43
CA VAL A 106 0.38 14.32 8.64
C VAL A 106 1.03 15.34 9.56
N GLU A 107 0.27 15.83 10.54
CA GLU A 107 0.80 16.58 11.69
C GLU A 107 1.29 15.63 12.79
#